data_AF-A0A1F7QC78-F1
#
_entry.id   AF-A0A1F7QC78-F1
#
_cell.length_a   1.000
_cell.length_b   1.000
_cell.length_c   1.000
_cell.angle_alpha   90.00
_cell.angle_beta   90.00
_cell.angle_gamma   90.00
#
_symmetry.space_group_name_H-M   'P 1'
#
loop_
_entity.id
_entity.type
_entity.pdbx_description
1 polymer ?
#
loop_
_entity_poly.entity_id
_entity_poly.type
_entity_poly.pdbx_seq_one_letter_code
_entity_poly.pdbx_strand_id
1 'polypeptide(L)'
;MRAWKAAALLNLALLLGVGWGYVFWGARTARLEQELRAARGAAAAGVERLWQVAGVVRAIVPEINVLVITHEDIPGYMPAMTMGFRASAPKIHEAVAVGDAVRFTLQGVPPNVVITAIEKTR
;
A
#
# COMPACT_ATOMS: atom_id res chain seq x y z
N MET A 1 -4.82 -57.19 22.41
CA MET A 1 -5.47 -55.89 22.72
C MET A 1 -6.66 -55.69 21.79
N ARG A 2 -7.84 -55.35 22.30
CA ARG A 2 -9.08 -55.27 21.50
C ARG A 2 -9.02 -54.05 20.57
N ALA A 3 -9.08 -54.25 19.26
CA ALA A 3 -8.85 -53.24 18.21
C ALA A 3 -9.64 -51.92 18.38
N TRP A 4 -10.82 -51.97 19.02
CA TRP A 4 -11.62 -50.78 19.32
C TRP A 4 -10.90 -49.76 20.22
N LYS A 5 -10.05 -50.21 21.14
CA LYS A 5 -9.26 -49.31 22.01
C LYS A 5 -8.22 -48.52 21.21
N ALA A 6 -7.60 -49.16 20.21
CA ALA A 6 -6.62 -48.51 19.34
C ALA A 6 -7.30 -47.47 18.45
N ALA A 7 -8.45 -47.80 17.85
CA ALA A 7 -9.22 -46.86 17.04
C ALA A 7 -9.71 -45.63 17.86
N ALA A 8 -10.17 -45.85 19.09
CA ALA A 8 -10.61 -44.76 19.98
C ALA A 8 -9.46 -43.81 20.34
N LEU A 9 -8.26 -44.34 20.63
CA LEU A 9 -7.07 -43.52 20.92
C LEU A 9 -6.61 -42.72 19.69
N LEU A 10 -6.68 -43.32 18.50
CA LEU A 10 -6.29 -42.64 17.26
C LEU A 10 -7.20 -41.44 16.95
N ASN A 11 -8.53 -41.62 17.08
CA ASN A 11 -9.49 -40.55 16.89
C ASN A 11 -9.33 -39.44 17.94
N LEU A 12 -9.07 -39.80 19.20
CA LEU A 12 -8.82 -38.83 20.26
C LEU A 12 -7.57 -37.98 19.97
N ALA A 13 -6.47 -38.62 19.54
CA ALA A 13 -5.24 -37.93 19.18
C ALA A 13 -5.44 -36.98 17.98
N LEU A 14 -6.21 -37.40 16.97
CA LEU A 14 -6.59 -36.58 15.82
C LEU A 14 -7.40 -35.35 16.24
N LEU A 15 -8.41 -35.53 17.08
CA LEU A 15 -9.24 -34.42 17.58
C LEU A 15 -8.44 -33.42 18.42
N LEU A 16 -7.54 -33.92 19.28
CA LEU A 16 -6.66 -33.07 20.08
C LEU A 16 -5.66 -32.31 19.20
N GLY A 17 -5.04 -32.97 18.21
CA GLY A 17 -4.11 -32.33 17.29
C GLY A 17 -4.77 -31.26 16.42
N VAL A 18 -5.94 -31.55 15.87
CA VAL A 18 -6.71 -30.60 15.05
C VAL A 18 -7.23 -29.44 15.91
N GLY A 19 -7.77 -29.72 17.10
CA GLY A 19 -8.25 -28.70 18.03
C GLY A 19 -7.13 -27.76 18.49
N TRP A 20 -5.98 -28.33 18.86
CA TRP A 20 -4.82 -27.54 19.27
C TRP A 20 -4.25 -26.71 18.11
N GLY A 21 -4.20 -27.29 16.90
CA GLY A 21 -3.82 -26.58 15.68
C GLY A 21 -4.74 -25.40 15.36
N TYR A 22 -6.06 -25.58 15.51
CA TYR A 22 -7.05 -24.52 15.26
C TYR A 22 -6.93 -23.38 16.28
N VAL A 23 -6.74 -23.70 17.57
CA VAL A 23 -6.54 -22.70 18.62
C VAL A 23 -5.23 -21.92 18.39
N PHE A 24 -4.14 -22.61 18.06
CA PHE A 24 -2.86 -21.96 17.75
C PHE A 24 -2.96 -21.07 16.50
N TRP A 25 -3.66 -21.53 15.47
CA TRP A 25 -3.91 -20.74 14.26
C TRP A 25 -4.75 -19.50 14.57
N GLY A 26 -5.80 -19.62 15.38
CA GLY A 26 -6.62 -18.49 15.83
C GLY A 26 -5.86 -17.47 16.69
N ALA A 27 -4.97 -17.94 17.58
CA ALA A 27 -4.09 -17.05 18.34
C ALA A 27 -3.12 -16.28 17.43
N ARG A 28 -2.61 -16.94 16.38
CA ARG A 28 -1.74 -16.31 15.38
C ARG A 28 -2.48 -15.27 14.53
N THR A 29 -3.71 -15.55 14.11
CA THR A 29 -4.50 -14.57 13.34
C THR A 29 -4.84 -13.35 14.18
N ALA A 30 -5.24 -13.52 15.44
CA ALA A 30 -5.52 -12.41 16.35
C ALA A 30 -4.30 -11.49 16.55
N ARG A 31 -3.10 -12.06 16.71
CA ARG A 31 -1.85 -11.29 16.80
C ARG A 31 -1.55 -10.52 15.51
N LEU A 32 -1.66 -11.18 14.35
CA LEU A 32 -1.43 -10.54 13.05
C LEU A 32 -2.40 -9.37 12.81
N GLU A 33 -3.66 -9.53 13.19
CA GLU A 33 -4.64 -8.44 13.11
C GLU A 33 -4.26 -7.27 14.03
N GLN A 34 -3.76 -7.55 15.24
CA GLN A 34 -3.30 -6.51 16.17
C GLN A 34 -2.09 -5.75 15.61
N GLU A 35 -1.11 -6.46 15.05
CA GLU A 35 0.06 -5.87 14.38
C GLU A 35 -0.38 -5.01 13.17
N LEU A 36 -1.32 -5.48 12.35
CA LEU A 36 -1.87 -4.71 11.23
C LEU A 36 -2.62 -3.45 11.71
N ARG A 37 -3.43 -3.55 12.77
CA ARG A 37 -4.12 -2.38 13.35
C ARG A 37 -3.12 -1.36 13.87
N ALA A 38 -2.06 -1.80 14.55
CA ALA A 38 -1.00 -0.93 15.05
C ALA A 38 -0.24 -0.25 13.91
N ALA A 39 0.14 -0.99 12.87
CA ALA A 39 0.80 -0.44 11.69
C ALA A 39 -0.09 0.58 10.95
N ARG A 40 -1.39 0.31 10.82
CA ARG A 40 -2.36 1.26 10.26
C ARG A 40 -2.52 2.51 11.13
N GLY A 41 -2.54 2.35 12.46
CA GLY A 41 -2.57 3.47 13.40
C GLY A 41 -1.33 4.35 13.29
N ALA A 42 -0.14 3.75 13.18
CA ALA A 42 1.11 4.45 12.98
C ALA A 42 1.16 5.17 11.62
N ALA A 43 0.67 4.54 10.55
CA ALA A 43 0.56 5.17 9.23
C ALA A 43 -0.45 6.34 9.23
N ALA A 44 -1.57 6.21 9.93
CA ALA A 44 -2.56 7.28 10.08
C ALA A 44 -2.06 8.45 10.95
N ALA A 45 -1.15 8.18 11.89
CA ALA A 45 -0.47 9.19 12.68
C ALA A 45 0.69 9.89 11.94
N GLY A 46 0.96 9.50 10.69
CA GLY A 46 1.98 10.15 9.88
C GLY A 46 1.64 11.63 9.64
N VAL A 47 2.66 12.47 9.72
CA VAL A 47 2.51 13.91 9.48
C VAL A 47 2.27 14.12 8.00
N GLU A 48 1.23 14.89 7.67
CA GLU A 48 0.98 15.33 6.31
C GLU A 48 2.17 16.17 5.84
N ARG A 49 2.70 15.81 4.68
CA ARG A 49 3.85 16.46 4.08
C ARG A 49 3.48 16.98 2.72
N LEU A 50 4.14 18.06 2.34
CA LEU A 50 4.02 18.69 1.04
C LEU A 50 5.40 18.73 0.39
N TRP A 51 5.47 18.31 -0.87
CA TRP A 51 6.68 18.36 -1.68
C TRP A 51 6.39 19.04 -3.01
N GLN A 52 7.33 19.84 -3.47
CA GLN A 52 7.36 20.34 -4.85
C GLN A 52 8.43 19.55 -5.59
N VAL A 53 8.03 18.92 -6.68
CA VAL A 53 8.87 17.97 -7.41
C VAL A 53 8.77 18.25 -8.91
N ALA A 54 9.89 18.17 -9.61
CA ALA A 54 9.92 18.23 -11.06
C ALA A 54 9.97 16.81 -11.65
N GLY A 55 9.47 16.66 -12.87
CA GLY A 55 9.50 15.37 -13.55
C GLY A 55 9.01 15.45 -14.98
N VAL A 56 8.95 14.28 -15.63
CA VAL A 56 8.45 14.12 -17.00
C VAL A 56 7.32 13.11 -17.01
N VAL A 57 6.18 13.48 -17.59
CA VAL A 57 5.02 12.58 -17.72
C VAL A 57 5.35 11.47 -18.73
N ARG A 58 5.23 10.21 -18.31
CA ARG A 58 5.50 9.03 -19.13
C ARG A 58 4.24 8.32 -19.60
N ALA A 59 3.19 8.32 -18.79
CA ALA A 59 1.89 7.80 -19.16
C ALA A 59 0.79 8.46 -18.33
N ILE A 60 -0.41 8.47 -18.86
CA ILE A 60 -1.62 8.93 -18.18
C ILE A 60 -2.62 7.79 -18.26
N VAL A 61 -3.18 7.39 -17.11
CA VAL A 61 -4.18 6.32 -16.99
C VAL A 61 -5.46 6.92 -16.36
N PRO A 62 -6.32 7.57 -17.16
CA PRO A 62 -7.50 8.28 -16.66
C PRO A 62 -8.49 7.38 -15.92
N GLU A 63 -8.58 6.10 -16.30
CA GLU A 63 -9.53 5.12 -15.76
C GLU A 63 -9.37 4.93 -14.25
N ILE A 64 -8.16 5.14 -13.73
CA ILE A 64 -7.81 5.03 -12.31
C ILE A 64 -7.24 6.32 -11.72
N ASN A 65 -7.30 7.44 -12.46
CA ASN A 65 -6.73 8.75 -12.10
C ASN A 65 -5.24 8.69 -11.71
N VAL A 66 -4.43 7.95 -12.47
CA VAL A 66 -2.99 7.80 -12.21
C VAL A 66 -2.17 8.45 -13.33
N LEU A 67 -1.18 9.25 -12.96
CA LEU A 67 -0.13 9.73 -13.87
C LEU A 67 1.17 9.00 -13.54
N VAL A 68 1.77 8.38 -14.56
CA VAL A 68 3.12 7.80 -14.45
C VAL A 68 4.11 8.90 -14.79
N ILE A 69 4.95 9.28 -13.84
CA ILE A 69 5.90 10.39 -13.97
C ILE A 69 7.29 9.86 -13.62
N THR A 70 8.28 10.14 -14.47
CA THR A 70 9.69 10.08 -14.08
C THR A 70 9.98 11.33 -13.28
N HIS A 71 9.99 11.21 -11.96
CA HIS A 71 10.19 12.35 -11.07
C HIS A 71 11.65 12.42 -10.60
N GLU A 72 12.07 13.62 -10.21
CA GLU A 72 13.36 13.87 -9.57
C GLU A 72 13.37 13.40 -8.10
N ASP A 73 14.50 13.57 -7.41
CA ASP A 73 14.60 13.22 -6.00
C ASP A 73 13.55 13.95 -5.17
N ILE A 74 12.88 13.22 -4.28
CA ILE A 74 11.93 13.78 -3.31
C ILE A 74 12.57 13.68 -1.93
N PRO A 75 13.14 14.79 -1.42
CA PRO A 75 13.92 14.77 -0.19
C PRO A 75 13.15 14.16 0.98
N GLY A 76 13.76 13.17 1.62
CA GLY A 76 13.21 12.49 2.80
C GLY A 76 11.98 11.62 2.54
N TYR A 77 11.66 11.32 1.27
CA TYR A 77 10.60 10.39 0.90
C TYR A 77 11.08 9.31 -0.07
N MET A 78 11.63 9.69 -1.23
CA MET A 78 11.97 8.73 -2.28
C MET A 78 12.96 9.29 -3.32
N PRO A 79 13.93 8.47 -3.79
CA PRO A 79 14.88 8.88 -4.83
C PRO A 79 14.22 8.98 -6.20
N ALA A 80 14.88 9.67 -7.13
CA ALA A 80 14.41 9.83 -8.51
C ALA A 80 14.11 8.47 -9.18
N MET A 81 12.87 8.27 -9.62
CA MET A 81 12.43 7.06 -10.30
C MET A 81 11.20 7.32 -11.17
N THR A 82 10.72 6.29 -11.87
CA THR A 82 9.48 6.37 -12.66
C THR A 82 8.39 5.60 -11.94
N MET A 83 7.33 6.29 -11.52
CA MET A 83 6.22 5.64 -10.84
C MET A 83 4.89 6.37 -11.04
N GLY A 84 3.81 5.67 -10.70
CA GLY A 84 2.45 6.18 -10.77
C GLY A 84 2.06 6.95 -9.52
N PHE A 85 1.53 8.15 -9.70
CA PHE A 85 0.90 8.94 -8.64
C PHE A 85 -0.57 9.19 -8.96
N ARG A 86 -1.41 9.15 -7.94
CA ARG A 86 -2.83 9.48 -8.08
C ARG A 86 -3.01 11.00 -8.11
N ALA A 87 -3.82 11.48 -9.03
CA ALA A 87 -4.26 12.88 -9.05
C ALA A 87 -5.41 13.11 -8.05
N SER A 88 -5.41 14.26 -7.37
CA SER A 88 -6.52 14.67 -6.49
C SER A 88 -7.80 14.98 -7.26
N ALA A 89 -7.69 15.38 -8.52
CA ALA A 89 -8.82 15.69 -9.40
C ALA A 89 -8.54 15.27 -10.85
N PRO A 90 -9.56 14.83 -11.61
CA PRO A 90 -9.40 14.47 -13.02
C PRO A 90 -8.79 15.58 -13.90
N LYS A 91 -9.14 16.84 -13.63
CA LYS A 91 -8.62 18.00 -14.38
C LYS A 91 -7.09 18.13 -14.39
N ILE A 92 -6.40 17.51 -13.43
CA ILE A 92 -4.93 17.51 -13.36
C ILE A 92 -4.32 16.75 -14.54
N HIS A 93 -4.90 15.62 -14.96
CA HIS A 93 -4.38 14.88 -16.10
C HIS A 93 -4.75 15.52 -17.45
N GLU A 94 -5.86 16.26 -17.52
CA GLU A 94 -6.25 17.03 -18.71
C GLU A 94 -5.29 18.19 -19.00
N ALA A 95 -4.59 18.70 -17.97
CA ALA A 95 -3.66 19.81 -18.09
C ALA A 95 -2.29 19.42 -18.68
N VAL A 96 -1.99 18.13 -18.81
CA VAL A 96 -0.66 17.63 -19.21
C VAL A 96 -0.78 16.54 -20.26
N ALA A 97 0.26 16.39 -21.07
CA ALA A 97 0.41 15.33 -22.06
C ALA A 97 1.62 14.45 -21.75
N VAL A 98 1.64 13.25 -22.32
CA VAL A 98 2.81 12.37 -22.26
C VAL A 98 3.99 13.06 -22.94
N GLY A 99 5.14 13.10 -22.25
CA GLY A 99 6.35 13.79 -22.68
C GLY A 99 6.55 15.18 -22.07
N ASP A 100 5.52 15.76 -21.45
CA ASP A 100 5.63 17.09 -20.85
C ASP A 100 6.58 17.10 -19.65
N ALA A 101 7.44 18.10 -19.60
CA ALA A 101 8.20 18.43 -18.40
C ALA A 101 7.31 19.24 -17.45
N VAL A 102 7.10 18.71 -16.26
CA VAL A 102 6.12 19.21 -15.30
C VAL A 102 6.76 19.49 -13.94
N ARG A 103 6.21 20.46 -13.23
CA ARG A 103 6.43 20.64 -11.80
C ARG A 103 5.10 20.42 -11.11
N PHE A 104 5.10 19.58 -10.08
CA PHE A 104 3.89 19.14 -9.43
C PHE A 104 4.06 19.16 -7.92
N THR A 105 2.93 19.34 -7.24
CA THR A 105 2.86 19.33 -5.78
C THR A 105 2.32 17.98 -5.33
N LEU A 106 3.11 17.26 -4.55
CA LEU A 106 2.67 16.07 -3.84
C LEU A 106 2.28 16.45 -2.43
N GLN A 107 1.13 15.95 -1.98
CA GLN A 107 0.64 16.16 -0.63
C GLN A 107 0.05 14.88 -0.08
N GLY A 108 0.28 14.63 1.21
CA GLY A 108 -0.35 13.54 1.94
C GLY A 108 0.56 12.93 2.98
N VAL A 109 0.17 11.76 3.45
CA VAL A 109 0.90 11.00 4.47
C VAL A 109 1.51 9.78 3.81
N PRO A 110 2.85 9.64 3.74
CA PRO A 110 3.51 8.47 3.17
C PRO A 110 2.92 7.14 3.67
N PRO A 111 2.65 6.16 2.79
CA PRO A 111 2.87 6.18 1.33
C PRO A 111 1.70 6.79 0.52
N ASN A 112 0.62 7.22 1.18
CA ASN A 112 -0.59 7.75 0.56
C ASN A 112 -0.44 9.24 0.21
N VAL A 113 0.30 9.52 -0.86
CA VAL A 113 0.47 10.87 -1.41
C VAL A 113 -0.28 11.03 -2.72
N VAL A 114 -0.78 12.23 -2.98
CA VAL A 114 -1.51 12.58 -4.21
C VAL A 114 -0.96 13.85 -4.83
N ILE A 115 -1.07 13.95 -6.15
CA ILE A 115 -0.77 15.19 -6.88
C ILE A 115 -1.94 16.15 -6.67
N THR A 116 -1.68 17.30 -6.05
CA THR A 116 -2.70 18.34 -5.81
C THR A 116 -2.66 19.48 -6.82
N ALA A 117 -1.50 19.74 -7.40
CA ALA A 117 -1.30 20.73 -8.44
C ALA A 117 -0.21 20.26 -9.42
N ILE A 118 -0.35 20.64 -10.70
CA ILE A 118 0.62 20.37 -11.75
C ILE A 118 0.70 21.56 -12.70
N GLU A 119 1.91 21.91 -13.11
CA GLU A 119 2.19 22.95 -14.09
C GLU A 119 3.23 22.47 -15.11
N LYS A 120 3.07 22.86 -16.37
CA LYS A 120 4.09 22.62 -17.39
C LYS A 120 5.24 23.60 -17.18
N THR A 121 6.46 23.07 -17.21
CA THR A 121 7.67 23.89 -17.11
C THR A 121 8.23 24.23 -18.48
N ARG A 122 7.85 23.49 -19.54
CA ARG A 122 8.24 23.74 -20.92
C ARG A 122 7.21 23.20 -21.90
#